data_AF-A0A1G1X3T2-F1
#
_entry.id   AF-A0A1G1X3T2-F1
#
_cell.length_a   1.000
_cell.length_b   1.000
_cell.length_c   1.000
_cell.angle_alpha   90.00
_cell.angle_beta   90.00
_cell.angle_gamma   90.00
#
_symmetry.space_group_name_H-M   'P 1'
#
loop_
_entity.id
_entity.type
_entity.pdbx_description
1 polymer ?
#
loop_
_entity_poly.entity_id
_entity_poly.type
_entity_poly.pdbx_seq_one_letter_code
_entity_poly.pdbx_strand_id
1 'polypeptide(L)'
;MLPSNSYNSTYYTDDDYEYNYRTGYSGDYSYNYSAEGYGNDSGEYVYGDVDTEGKYGEGYLYDEDGNEIYVETEWVDYGVLEATDEYGNTYELEVD
;
A
#
# COMPACT_ATOMS: atom_id res chain seq x y z
N MET A 1 -0.79 -8.98 40.02
CA MET A 1 0.36 -9.48 39.24
C MET A 1 -0.08 -10.77 38.56
N LEU A 2 0.19 -10.91 37.26
CA LEU A 2 -0.01 -12.15 36.50
C LEU A 2 1.26 -12.37 35.64
N PRO A 3 1.76 -13.61 35.48
CA PRO A 3 2.92 -13.90 34.66
C PRO A 3 2.56 -14.25 33.20
N SER A 4 3.54 -14.06 32.31
CA SER A 4 3.59 -14.55 30.92
C SER A 4 3.73 -16.10 30.87
N ASN A 5 3.76 -16.81 29.73
CA ASN A 5 3.85 -16.42 28.31
C ASN A 5 3.32 -17.55 27.39
N SER A 6 3.43 -17.35 26.07
CA SER A 6 3.64 -18.35 25.00
C SER A 6 2.45 -18.68 24.10
N TYR A 7 2.60 -18.33 22.81
CA TYR A 7 1.95 -18.97 21.68
C TYR A 7 2.99 -19.19 20.57
N ASN A 8 3.05 -20.40 20.02
CA ASN A 8 3.90 -20.71 18.85
C ASN A 8 3.11 -20.41 17.58
N SER A 9 3.62 -19.51 16.75
CA SER A 9 3.12 -19.27 15.39
C SER A 9 3.90 -20.11 14.40
N THR A 10 3.37 -21.28 14.04
CA THR A 10 3.94 -22.13 12.99
C THR A 10 3.52 -21.59 11.63
N TYR A 11 4.44 -20.97 10.89
CA TYR A 11 4.17 -20.48 9.55
C TYR A 11 3.97 -21.64 8.57
N TYR A 12 2.87 -21.58 7.81
CA TYR A 12 2.65 -22.36 6.60
C TYR A 12 2.71 -21.40 5.42
N THR A 13 3.54 -21.73 4.43
CA THR A 13 3.50 -21.14 3.09
C THR A 13 2.95 -22.22 2.15
N ASP A 14 1.74 -22.01 1.64
CA ASP A 14 1.18 -22.78 0.53
C ASP A 14 1.36 -21.96 -0.75
N ASP A 15 2.21 -22.44 -1.65
CA ASP A 15 2.54 -21.81 -2.94
C ASP A 15 1.45 -22.11 -4.00
N ASP A 16 0.23 -21.61 -3.82
CA ASP A 16 -0.83 -21.65 -4.86
C ASP A 16 -1.83 -20.46 -4.75
N TYR A 17 -1.57 -19.41 -5.54
CA TYR A 17 -2.48 -18.39 -6.10
C TYR A 17 -3.76 -17.97 -5.34
N GLU A 18 -3.67 -16.94 -4.48
CA GLU A 18 -4.62 -15.78 -4.43
C GLU A 18 -4.16 -14.75 -3.38
N TYR A 19 -4.38 -13.45 -3.63
CA TYR A 19 -4.03 -12.34 -2.74
C TYR A 19 -4.64 -12.50 -1.33
N ASN A 20 -3.85 -12.98 -0.37
CA ASN A 20 -4.30 -13.31 1.00
C ASN A 20 -3.26 -12.92 2.06
N TYR A 21 -2.75 -11.69 2.00
CA TYR A 21 -1.83 -11.15 3.01
C TYR A 21 -2.59 -10.84 4.31
N ARG A 22 -2.78 -11.86 5.15
CA ARG A 22 -3.34 -11.72 6.49
C ARG A 22 -2.26 -11.24 7.46
N THR A 23 -2.43 -9.98 7.96
CA THR A 23 -2.43 -8.44 10.39
C THR A 23 -3.66 -8.09 11.37
N GLY A 24 -4.30 -8.86 12.27
CA GLY A 24 -4.20 -10.25 12.75
C GLY A 24 -4.93 -10.49 14.06
N TYR A 25 -5.40 -9.45 14.75
CA TYR A 25 -6.53 -9.59 15.66
C TYR A 25 -7.85 -9.67 14.88
N SER A 26 -8.08 -10.83 14.24
CA SER A 26 -9.30 -11.23 13.50
C SER A 26 -10.13 -10.08 12.92
N GLY A 27 -9.55 -9.42 11.93
CA GLY A 27 -10.04 -8.21 11.28
C GLY A 27 -9.00 -7.79 10.25
N ASP A 28 -8.41 -6.63 10.45
CA ASP A 28 -8.03 -5.77 9.33
C ASP A 28 -6.52 -5.46 9.38
N TYR A 29 -5.78 -5.83 8.33
CA TYR A 29 -4.34 -5.53 8.20
C TYR A 29 -4.17 -4.25 7.41
N SER A 30 -3.54 -3.24 8.02
CA SER A 30 -2.84 -2.19 7.27
C SER A 30 -1.40 -2.61 6.95
N TYR A 31 -0.96 -2.28 5.73
CA TYR A 31 0.42 -2.42 5.26
C TYR A 31 0.90 -1.08 4.72
N ASN A 32 1.99 -0.56 5.30
CA ASN A 32 2.68 0.64 4.84
C ASN A 32 3.72 0.25 3.78
N TYR A 33 3.73 0.96 2.65
CA TYR A 33 4.69 0.81 1.56
C TYR A 33 5.27 2.18 1.18
N SER A 34 6.55 2.20 0.83
CA SER A 34 7.11 3.32 0.06
C SER A 34 6.82 3.08 -1.43
N ALA A 35 6.45 4.13 -2.13
CA ALA A 35 5.93 4.07 -3.50
C ALA A 35 6.58 5.13 -4.39
N GLU A 36 6.93 4.78 -5.63
CA GLU A 36 7.36 5.75 -6.65
C GLU A 36 6.77 5.43 -8.03
N GLY A 37 6.58 6.46 -8.85
CA GLY A 37 5.89 6.31 -10.13
C GLY A 37 5.71 7.62 -10.90
N TYR A 38 4.74 7.63 -11.83
CA TYR A 38 4.49 8.76 -12.71
C TYR A 38 3.00 9.03 -12.90
N GLY A 39 2.63 10.31 -13.03
CA GLY A 39 1.28 10.72 -13.40
C GLY A 39 0.95 10.33 -14.83
N ASN A 40 -0.17 9.61 -15.04
CA ASN A 40 -0.51 8.97 -16.31
C ASN A 40 -0.72 9.96 -17.47
N ASP A 41 -1.34 11.12 -17.20
CA ASP A 41 -1.59 12.18 -18.19
C ASP A 41 -0.50 13.27 -18.21
N SER A 42 0.20 13.52 -17.09
CA SER A 42 1.20 14.59 -17.00
C SER A 42 2.64 14.14 -17.27
N GLY A 43 2.97 12.88 -16.98
CA GLY A 43 4.33 12.35 -17.02
C GLY A 43 5.24 12.87 -15.90
N GLU A 44 4.68 13.52 -14.87
CA GLU A 44 5.42 14.04 -13.72
C GLU A 44 5.77 12.90 -12.76
N TYR A 45 7.01 12.89 -12.27
CA TYR A 45 7.48 11.90 -11.29
C TYR A 45 6.90 12.20 -9.90
N VAL A 46 6.48 11.15 -9.20
CA VAL A 46 5.94 11.22 -7.84
C VAL A 46 6.51 10.10 -6.97
N TYR A 47 6.72 10.39 -5.68
CA TYR A 47 7.21 9.43 -4.70
C TYR A 47 6.59 9.69 -3.32
N GLY A 48 6.42 8.68 -2.47
CA GLY A 48 5.83 8.87 -1.15
C GLY A 48 5.64 7.58 -0.36
N ASP A 49 4.77 7.64 0.66
CA ASP A 49 4.39 6.48 1.47
C ASP A 49 2.86 6.31 1.46
N VAL A 50 2.39 5.06 1.37
CA VAL A 50 0.98 4.69 1.25
C VAL A 50 0.61 3.56 2.21
N ASP A 51 -0.52 3.69 2.91
CA ASP A 51 -1.08 2.68 3.80
C ASP A 51 -2.24 1.96 3.11
N THR A 52 -2.15 0.63 2.96
CA THR A 52 -3.16 -0.19 2.28
C THR A 52 -3.87 -1.15 3.24
N GLU A 53 -5.20 -1.23 3.16
CA GLU A 53 -6.06 -2.18 3.87
C GLU A 53 -6.78 -3.10 2.86
N GLY A 54 -6.27 -4.32 2.72
CA GLY A 54 -6.81 -5.30 1.77
C GLY A 54 -6.50 -4.95 0.31
N LYS A 55 -7.48 -4.39 -0.42
CA LYS A 55 -7.32 -3.99 -1.83
C LYS A 55 -7.04 -2.48 -2.00
N TYR A 56 -7.51 -1.66 -1.07
CA TYR A 56 -7.47 -0.20 -1.20
C TYR A 56 -6.50 0.41 -0.21
N GLY A 57 -6.13 1.66 -0.40
CA GLY A 57 -5.31 2.42 0.54
C GLY A 57 -5.48 3.92 0.42
N GLU A 58 -4.73 4.64 1.24
CA GLU A 58 -4.60 6.09 1.21
C GLU A 58 -3.15 6.48 1.53
N GLY A 59 -2.70 7.66 1.09
CA GLY A 59 -1.33 8.11 1.36
C GLY A 59 -1.01 9.48 0.81
N TYR A 60 0.27 9.84 0.88
CA TYR A 60 0.78 11.13 0.45
C TYR A 60 2.00 10.92 -0.46
N LEU A 61 1.87 11.44 -1.68
CA LEU A 61 2.94 11.53 -2.67
C LEU A 61 3.53 12.95 -2.68
N TYR A 62 4.73 13.08 -3.22
CA TYR A 62 5.46 14.33 -3.41
C TYR A 62 5.98 14.40 -4.84
N ASP A 63 5.86 15.57 -5.47
CA ASP A 63 6.44 15.85 -6.79
C ASP A 63 7.94 16.26 -6.70
N GLU A 64 8.58 16.52 -7.85
CA GLU A 64 9.99 16.95 -7.89
C GLU A 64 10.26 18.31 -7.21
N ASP A 65 9.24 19.18 -7.04
CA ASP A 65 9.33 20.45 -6.32
C ASP A 65 9.05 20.29 -4.81
N GLY A 66 8.58 19.11 -4.37
CA GLY A 66 8.24 18.77 -2.99
C GLY A 66 6.83 19.20 -2.55
N ASN A 67 5.90 19.39 -3.49
CA ASN A 67 4.49 19.64 -3.17
C ASN A 67 3.80 18.33 -2.78
N GLU A 68 2.98 18.37 -1.72
CA GLU A 68 2.28 17.21 -1.15
C GLU A 68 0.95 16.94 -1.87
N ILE A 69 0.73 15.70 -2.30
CA ILE A 69 -0.45 15.23 -3.05
C ILE A 69 -1.07 14.07 -2.25
N TYR A 70 -2.27 14.27 -1.71
CA TYR A 70 -3.05 13.20 -1.10
C TYR A 70 -3.69 12.31 -2.18
N VAL A 71 -3.61 10.99 -2.01
CA VAL A 71 -4.18 10.01 -2.95
C VAL A 71 -4.94 8.89 -2.24
N GLU A 72 -6.04 8.44 -2.85
CA GLU A 72 -6.63 7.11 -2.63
C GLU A 72 -5.96 6.11 -3.58
N THR A 73 -5.75 4.86 -3.16
CA THR A 73 -5.04 3.83 -3.96
C THR A 73 -5.80 2.52 -4.09
N GLU A 74 -5.55 1.79 -5.19
CA GLU A 74 -6.09 0.44 -5.47
C GLU A 74 -4.97 -0.49 -5.98
N TRP A 75 -4.87 -1.70 -5.43
CA TRP A 75 -4.03 -2.77 -5.98
C TRP A 75 -4.55 -3.26 -7.33
N VAL A 76 -3.75 -3.03 -8.39
CA VAL A 76 -4.08 -3.39 -9.78
C VAL A 76 -3.23 -4.56 -10.31
N ASP A 77 -1.96 -4.69 -9.88
CA ASP A 77 -1.14 -5.88 -10.11
C ASP A 77 -0.12 -6.08 -8.96
N TYR A 78 0.67 -7.15 -9.01
CA TYR A 78 1.66 -7.47 -7.97
C TYR A 78 2.78 -6.41 -7.94
N GLY A 79 2.86 -5.68 -6.83
CA GLY A 79 3.79 -4.56 -6.68
C GLY A 79 3.34 -3.27 -7.36
N VAL A 80 2.10 -3.18 -7.85
CA VAL A 80 1.58 -2.01 -8.57
C VAL A 80 0.25 -1.51 -7.97
N LEU A 81 0.25 -0.23 -7.59
CA LEU A 81 -0.93 0.53 -7.16
C LEU A 81 -1.34 1.52 -8.25
N GLU A 82 -2.63 1.60 -8.57
CA GLU A 82 -3.23 2.78 -9.21
C GLU A 82 -3.61 3.77 -8.10
N ALA A 83 -3.11 5.00 -8.17
CA ALA A 83 -3.42 6.07 -7.23
C ALA A 83 -4.24 7.17 -7.90
N THR A 84 -5.17 7.81 -7.18
CA THR A 84 -6.02 8.90 -7.66
C THR A 84 -6.07 10.04 -6.65
N ASP A 85 -5.89 11.29 -7.11
CA ASP A 85 -5.96 12.49 -6.26
C ASP A 85 -7.38 13.10 -6.16
N GLU A 86 -7.54 14.16 -5.33
CA GLU A 86 -8.84 14.85 -5.16
C GLU A 86 -9.38 15.55 -6.43
N TYR A 87 -8.55 15.71 -7.46
CA TYR A 87 -8.89 16.32 -8.74
C TYR A 87 -9.24 15.28 -9.83
N GLY A 88 -8.94 14.00 -9.57
CA GLY A 88 -9.12 12.89 -10.50
C GLY A 88 -7.93 12.64 -11.44
N ASN A 89 -6.74 13.17 -11.12
CA ASN A 89 -5.51 12.77 -11.79
C ASN A 89 -5.10 11.38 -11.28
N THR A 90 -4.57 10.51 -12.16
CA THR A 90 -4.13 9.16 -11.78
C THR A 90 -2.65 8.93 -12.00
N TYR A 91 -2.08 8.04 -11.18
CA TYR A 91 -0.66 7.69 -11.16
C TYR A 91 -0.52 6.16 -11.08
N GLU A 92 0.40 5.59 -11.84
CA GLU A 92 0.81 4.18 -11.69
C GLU A 92 2.08 4.16 -10.81
N LEU A 93 2.03 3.43 -9.70
CA LEU A 93 3.08 3.39 -8.68
C LEU A 93 3.64 1.97 -8.50
N GLU A 94 4.97 1.82 -8.55
CA GLU A 94 5.69 0.63 -8.09
C GLU A 94 6.00 0.75 -6.57
N VAL A 95 6.06 -0.36 -5.84
CA VAL A 95 6.27 -0.37 -4.36
C VAL A 95 7.28 -1.44 -3.88
N ASP A 96 8.00 -1.12 -2.79
CA ASP A 96 9.02 -1.94 -2.09
C ASP A 96 8.55 -2.51 -0.72
#